data_AF-A0A2N9PDX7-F1
#
_entry.id   AF-A0A2N9PDX7-F1
#
_cell.length_a   1.000
_cell.length_b   1.000
_cell.length_c   1.000
_cell.angle_alpha   90.00
_cell.angle_beta   90.00
_cell.angle_gamma   90.00
#
_symmetry.space_group_name_H-M   'P 1'
#
loop_
_entity.id
_entity.type
_entity.pdbx_description
1 polymer ?
#
loop_
_entity_poly.entity_id
_entity_poly.type
_entity_poly.pdbx_seq_one_letter_code
_entity_poly.pdbx_strand_id
1 'polypeptide(L)'
;MAQRKYSKTVKKGANTRTKKNTPNQISFFSSSLFFKLVMLLSIIVLIYSQKKIIARYLGFTTDKIIYAEARSMPIDKVLDTHIEKSFGIDLSEYQDKIDWAKVKEIEGGYPIEFIFIRATAGSNKVDKKFKKYWLRAKEKGFVVGAYHYYRPNENSIEQAENFIKQVTLIEGDFPPVLDIEKLPKTQSIKRLKVGLKRWLEKVEAHYGVKPIIYSSESYYEDFLKDDFEDYPFWIANYTAFYKQIDSEWSIWQLTENGKIPGIKGTVDINIYNGTSITMKDLLIK
;
A
#
# COMPACT_ATOMS: atom_id res chain seq x y z
N MET A 1 121.43 3.90 -10.30
CA MET A 1 120.72 2.80 -11.00
C MET A 1 119.64 2.25 -10.07
N ALA A 2 118.40 2.14 -10.58
CA ALA A 2 117.25 1.36 -10.06
C ALA A 2 116.70 1.69 -8.65
N GLN A 3 115.41 1.57 -8.29
CA GLN A 3 114.07 1.64 -8.92
C GLN A 3 113.05 1.45 -7.75
N ARG A 4 111.82 2.00 -7.84
CA ARG A 4 110.55 1.63 -7.10
C ARG A 4 110.39 2.10 -5.63
N LYS A 5 109.20 2.40 -5.07
CA LYS A 5 107.78 2.51 -5.50
C LYS A 5 106.95 3.18 -4.35
N TYR A 6 105.98 4.04 -4.71
CA TYR A 6 104.59 4.27 -4.21
C TYR A 6 104.21 4.37 -2.71
N SER A 7 103.42 5.42 -2.37
CA SER A 7 102.01 5.30 -1.91
C SER A 7 101.33 6.68 -1.73
N LYS A 8 100.05 6.80 -2.15
CA LYS A 8 99.14 7.95 -1.98
C LYS A 8 98.20 7.71 -0.79
N THR A 9 97.93 8.72 0.03
CA THR A 9 96.56 8.93 0.58
C THR A 9 96.30 10.38 0.99
N VAL A 10 95.17 10.93 0.55
CA VAL A 10 94.62 12.25 0.90
C VAL A 10 93.41 12.03 1.82
N LYS A 11 93.30 12.77 2.94
CA LYS A 11 92.03 13.04 3.63
C LYS A 11 92.03 14.46 4.21
N LYS A 12 91.12 15.30 3.70
CA LYS A 12 90.69 16.59 4.26
C LYS A 12 89.22 16.49 4.65
N GLY A 13 88.84 17.13 5.75
CA GLY A 13 87.46 17.54 6.02
C GLY A 13 86.94 17.13 7.38
N ALA A 14 87.16 17.97 8.39
CA ALA A 14 86.33 18.01 9.60
C ALA A 14 85.35 19.17 9.43
N ASN A 15 84.04 18.89 9.52
CA ASN A 15 83.01 19.92 9.59
C ASN A 15 81.92 19.44 10.55
N THR A 16 81.81 20.12 11.69
CA THR A 16 80.86 19.89 12.78
C THR A 16 79.48 20.44 12.41
N ARG A 17 78.43 19.62 12.48
CA ARG A 17 77.02 20.04 12.36
C ARG A 17 76.30 19.90 13.69
N THR A 18 75.64 20.98 14.08
CA THR A 18 74.83 21.22 15.27
C THR A 18 73.55 20.38 15.31
N LYS A 19 73.21 19.84 16.49
CA LYS A 19 71.91 19.20 16.79
C LYS A 19 70.81 20.27 16.85
N LYS A 20 69.80 20.19 16.01
CA LYS A 20 68.51 20.90 16.18
C LYS A 20 67.51 19.97 16.87
N ASN A 21 66.98 20.40 18.01
CA ASN A 21 65.79 19.83 18.63
C ASN A 21 64.55 20.29 17.84
N THR A 22 63.70 19.35 17.41
CA THR A 22 62.35 19.62 16.90
C THR A 22 61.32 19.36 18.00
N PRO A 23 60.27 20.19 18.14
CA PRO A 23 59.21 19.97 19.12
C PRO A 23 58.27 18.85 18.64
N ASN A 24 57.87 17.96 19.54
CA ASN A 24 56.81 16.97 19.31
C ASN A 24 55.50 17.70 18.99
N GLN A 25 55.01 17.58 17.76
CA GLN A 25 53.62 17.88 17.46
C GLN A 25 52.74 16.77 18.04
N ILE A 26 51.82 17.16 18.93
CA ILE A 26 50.78 16.30 19.48
C ILE A 26 49.83 15.96 18.33
N SER A 27 49.82 14.70 17.87
CA SER A 27 48.85 14.23 16.88
C SER A 27 47.48 14.05 17.56
N PHE A 28 46.67 15.10 17.55
CA PHE A 28 45.25 14.99 17.90
C PHE A 28 44.53 14.35 16.70
N PHE A 29 43.79 13.28 16.95
CA PHE A 29 43.18 12.35 15.99
C PHE A 29 44.12 11.31 15.37
N SER A 30 44.23 10.16 16.05
CA SER A 30 44.54 8.93 15.32
C SER A 30 43.48 8.73 14.24
N SER A 31 43.90 8.46 13.01
CA SER A 31 43.00 8.17 11.87
C SER A 31 41.91 7.15 12.24
N SER A 32 42.22 6.22 13.14
CA SER A 32 41.28 5.25 13.69
C SER A 32 40.07 5.88 14.39
N LEU A 33 40.27 6.95 15.18
CA LEU A 33 39.17 7.61 15.89
C LEU A 33 38.24 8.33 14.93
N PHE A 34 38.80 8.99 13.91
CA PHE A 34 38.02 9.66 12.86
C PHE A 34 37.17 8.65 12.07
N PHE A 35 37.75 7.55 11.61
CA PHE A 35 37.00 6.51 10.90
C PHE A 35 35.93 5.85 11.76
N LYS A 36 36.19 5.61 13.05
CA LYS A 36 35.18 5.12 14.00
C LYS A 36 34.03 6.10 14.18
N LEU A 37 34.32 7.40 14.24
CA LEU A 37 33.30 8.44 14.34
C LEU A 37 32.43 8.50 13.08
N VAL A 38 33.05 8.39 11.89
CA VAL A 38 32.34 8.36 10.60
C VAL A 38 31.48 7.10 10.46
N MET A 39 31.98 5.94 10.89
CA MET A 39 31.21 4.67 10.93
C MET A 39 30.02 4.78 11.88
N LEU A 40 30.21 5.35 13.07
CA LEU A 40 29.14 5.58 14.03
C LEU A 40 28.09 6.55 13.46
N LEU A 41 28.53 7.64 12.83
CA LEU A 41 27.64 8.63 12.23
C LEU A 41 26.83 8.02 11.08
N SER A 42 27.45 7.19 10.24
CA SER A 42 26.76 6.51 9.14
C SER A 42 25.75 5.47 9.63
N ILE A 43 26.05 4.75 10.72
CA ILE A 43 25.08 3.87 11.40
C ILE A 43 23.91 4.69 11.98
N ILE A 44 24.18 5.83 12.61
CA ILE A 44 23.14 6.72 13.15
C ILE A 44 22.26 7.25 12.02
N VAL A 45 22.85 7.70 10.90
CA VAL A 45 22.12 8.16 9.71
C VAL A 45 21.28 7.01 9.12
N LEU A 46 21.82 5.80 9.07
CA LEU A 46 21.09 4.61 8.62
C LEU A 46 19.89 4.33 9.54
N ILE A 47 20.09 4.27 10.87
CA ILE A 47 19.00 4.07 11.84
C ILE A 47 17.96 5.19 11.74
N TYR A 48 18.40 6.44 11.61
CA TYR A 48 17.52 7.59 11.45
C TYR A 48 16.73 7.54 10.13
N SER A 49 17.33 7.07 9.04
CA SER A 49 16.62 6.84 7.78
C SER A 49 15.51 5.77 7.95
N GLN A 50 15.73 4.79 8.82
CA GLN A 50 14.78 3.73 9.15
C GLN A 50 13.85 4.09 10.33
N LYS A 51 13.85 5.34 10.82
CA LYS A 51 13.12 5.74 12.04
C LYS A 51 11.62 5.44 11.99
N LYS A 52 10.99 5.58 10.82
CA LYS A 52 9.56 5.28 10.63
C LYS A 52 9.28 3.79 10.78
N ILE A 53 10.14 2.94 10.22
CA ILE A 53 10.04 1.47 10.31
C ILE A 53 10.25 1.02 11.76
N ILE A 54 11.26 1.57 12.44
CA ILE A 54 11.56 1.26 13.85
C ILE A 54 10.42 1.72 14.76
N ALA A 55 9.89 2.93 14.56
CA ALA A 55 8.74 3.43 15.33
C ALA A 55 7.50 2.56 15.14
N ARG A 56 7.26 2.07 13.92
CA ARG A 56 6.17 1.13 13.61
C ARG A 56 6.36 -0.23 14.29
N TYR A 57 7.58 -0.75 14.30
CA TYR A 57 7.89 -2.05 14.92
C TYR A 57 7.84 -2.02 16.44
N LEU A 58 8.26 -0.90 17.05
CA LEU A 58 8.26 -0.71 18.51
C LEU A 58 6.94 -0.14 19.06
N GLY A 59 5.93 0.06 18.21
CA GLY A 59 4.60 0.52 18.64
C GLY A 59 4.56 1.96 19.16
N PHE A 60 5.61 2.75 18.95
CA PHE A 60 5.74 4.15 19.39
C PHE A 60 5.12 5.16 18.40
N THR A 61 4.26 4.70 17.49
CA THR A 61 3.56 5.61 16.56
C THR A 61 2.62 6.52 17.35
N THR A 62 2.95 7.80 17.39
CA THR A 62 2.04 8.93 17.69
C THR A 62 0.72 8.82 16.93
N ASP A 63 0.76 8.10 15.80
CA ASP A 63 -0.38 7.82 14.93
C ASP A 63 -1.52 7.08 15.63
N LYS A 64 -1.31 6.24 16.67
CA LYS A 64 -2.44 5.49 17.28
C LYS A 64 -3.49 6.39 17.94
N ILE A 65 -3.08 7.50 18.56
CA ILE A 65 -4.01 8.46 19.19
C ILE A 65 -4.68 9.30 18.10
N ILE A 66 -3.93 9.73 17.10
CA ILE A 66 -4.43 10.44 15.92
C ILE A 66 -5.45 9.55 15.16
N TYR A 67 -5.14 8.28 14.90
CA TYR A 67 -6.07 7.32 14.28
C TYR A 67 -7.32 7.07 15.12
N ALA A 68 -7.21 7.04 16.46
CA ALA A 68 -8.35 6.87 17.34
C ALA A 68 -9.27 8.10 17.36
N GLU A 69 -8.71 9.31 17.41
CA GLU A 69 -9.45 10.56 17.32
C GLU A 69 -10.02 10.79 15.90
N ALA A 70 -9.30 10.40 14.85
CA ALA A 70 -9.78 10.49 13.47
C ALA A 70 -10.99 9.60 13.18
N ARG A 71 -11.02 8.39 13.76
CA ARG A 71 -12.17 7.47 13.69
C ARG A 71 -13.38 7.98 14.47
N SER A 72 -13.23 9.05 15.26
CA SER A 72 -14.28 9.63 16.08
C SER A 72 -14.95 10.86 15.46
N MET A 73 -14.52 11.33 14.29
CA MET A 73 -15.27 12.37 13.57
C MET A 73 -16.60 11.81 13.04
N PRO A 74 -17.68 12.62 13.10
CA PRO A 74 -18.95 12.27 12.48
C PRO A 74 -18.79 12.03 10.97
N ILE A 75 -19.24 10.87 10.48
CA ILE A 75 -19.09 10.43 9.07
C ILE A 75 -19.77 11.41 8.10
N ASP A 76 -20.91 11.99 8.49
CA ASP A 76 -21.66 13.02 7.77
C ASP A 76 -20.77 14.21 7.37
N LYS A 77 -19.89 14.68 8.26
CA LYS A 77 -18.98 15.79 7.93
C LYS A 77 -18.01 15.46 6.80
N VAL A 78 -17.57 14.20 6.73
CA VAL A 78 -16.66 13.75 5.67
C VAL A 78 -17.43 13.59 4.37
N LEU A 79 -18.64 13.01 4.42
CA LEU A 79 -19.51 12.88 3.26
C LEU A 79 -19.92 14.24 2.69
N ASP A 80 -20.23 15.22 3.54
CA ASP A 80 -20.54 16.61 3.14
C ASP A 80 -19.37 17.28 2.41
N THR A 81 -18.13 16.99 2.82
CA THR A 81 -16.92 17.52 2.18
C THR A 81 -16.71 16.94 0.78
N HIS A 82 -17.41 15.84 0.46
CA HIS A 82 -17.31 15.11 -0.80
C HIS A 82 -18.67 14.93 -1.48
N ILE A 83 -19.63 15.83 -1.19
CA ILE A 83 -21.02 15.71 -1.66
C ILE A 83 -21.14 15.71 -3.19
N GLU A 84 -20.17 16.26 -3.89
CA GLU A 84 -20.07 16.27 -5.35
C GLU A 84 -19.60 14.93 -5.94
N LYS A 85 -19.06 14.03 -5.11
CA LYS A 85 -18.53 12.73 -5.54
C LYS A 85 -19.60 11.65 -5.46
N SER A 86 -19.34 10.55 -6.16
CA SER A 86 -20.22 9.39 -6.12
C SER A 86 -19.96 8.53 -4.88
N PHE A 87 -21.04 8.20 -4.18
CA PHE A 87 -21.00 7.29 -3.04
C PHE A 87 -21.43 5.88 -3.42
N GLY A 88 -20.89 4.91 -2.70
CA GLY A 88 -21.26 3.52 -2.84
C GLY A 88 -21.04 2.73 -1.57
N ILE A 89 -21.37 1.46 -1.64
CA ILE A 89 -21.17 0.52 -0.54
C ILE A 89 -20.51 -0.75 -1.04
N ASP A 90 -19.98 -1.56 -0.14
CA ASP A 90 -19.59 -2.93 -0.47
C ASP A 90 -20.20 -3.96 0.47
N LEU A 91 -20.52 -5.13 -0.11
CA LEU A 91 -21.36 -6.15 0.50
C LEU A 91 -20.75 -7.54 0.34
N SER A 92 -21.08 -8.41 1.28
CA SER A 92 -20.74 -9.83 1.25
C SER A 92 -21.85 -10.67 1.91
N GLU A 93 -21.64 -11.97 2.06
CA GLU A 93 -22.58 -12.84 2.80
C GLU A 93 -22.81 -12.42 4.26
N TYR A 94 -21.97 -11.53 4.82
CA TYR A 94 -22.11 -11.04 6.20
C TYR A 94 -23.20 -9.97 6.37
N GLN A 95 -23.53 -9.23 5.31
CA GLN A 95 -24.69 -8.34 5.32
C GLN A 95 -25.95 -9.19 5.07
N ASP A 96 -26.58 -9.65 6.15
CA ASP A 96 -27.66 -10.65 6.18
C ASP A 96 -28.94 -10.25 5.41
N LYS A 97 -30.08 -10.04 6.09
CA LYS A 97 -31.37 -9.77 5.44
C LYS A 97 -31.39 -8.32 4.96
N ILE A 98 -31.16 -8.12 3.66
CA ILE A 98 -31.26 -6.82 2.98
C ILE A 98 -32.67 -6.60 2.44
N ASP A 99 -33.31 -5.51 2.87
CA ASP A 99 -34.51 -4.93 2.27
C ASP A 99 -34.09 -3.98 1.13
N TRP A 100 -33.92 -4.56 -0.06
CA TRP A 100 -33.49 -3.86 -1.28
C TRP A 100 -34.41 -2.72 -1.72
N ALA A 101 -35.64 -2.63 -1.20
CA ALA A 101 -36.50 -1.49 -1.50
C ALA A 101 -36.04 -0.21 -0.78
N LYS A 102 -35.31 -0.36 0.32
CA LYS A 102 -34.83 0.74 1.16
C LYS A 102 -33.36 1.10 0.92
N VAL A 103 -32.59 0.21 0.30
CA VAL A 103 -31.21 0.50 -0.13
C VAL A 103 -31.28 1.51 -1.27
N LYS A 104 -31.00 2.78 -0.96
CA LYS A 104 -31.01 3.91 -1.90
C LYS A 104 -29.96 4.96 -1.55
N GLU A 105 -29.79 5.19 -0.26
CA GLU A 105 -28.93 6.23 0.29
C GLU A 105 -28.27 5.73 1.58
N ILE A 106 -27.15 6.34 1.93
CA ILE A 106 -26.53 6.24 3.24
C ILE A 106 -27.36 7.08 4.23
N GLU A 107 -27.42 6.66 5.50
CA GLU A 107 -28.02 7.47 6.57
C GLU A 107 -27.47 8.90 6.54
N GLY A 108 -28.37 9.89 6.47
CA GLY A 108 -28.02 11.30 6.23
C GLY A 108 -28.39 11.83 4.84
N GLY A 109 -28.84 10.96 3.92
CA GLY A 109 -29.41 11.37 2.63
C GLY A 109 -28.42 11.41 1.47
N TYR A 110 -27.35 10.63 1.53
CA TYR A 110 -26.32 10.55 0.48
C TYR A 110 -26.63 9.41 -0.48
N PRO A 111 -26.97 9.66 -1.77
CA PRO A 111 -27.36 8.62 -2.70
C PRO A 111 -26.28 7.57 -2.93
N ILE A 112 -26.67 6.29 -2.95
CA ILE A 112 -25.79 5.18 -3.32
C ILE A 112 -25.89 5.02 -4.83
N GLU A 113 -24.76 5.13 -5.52
CA GLU A 113 -24.69 5.00 -6.98
C GLU A 113 -24.10 3.65 -7.41
N PHE A 114 -23.20 3.10 -6.58
CA PHE A 114 -22.55 1.83 -6.86
C PHE A 114 -22.50 0.87 -5.68
N ILE A 115 -22.39 -0.43 -6.00
CA ILE A 115 -22.27 -1.51 -5.03
C ILE A 115 -21.19 -2.50 -5.47
N PHE A 116 -20.13 -2.66 -4.65
CA PHE A 116 -19.21 -3.79 -4.79
C PHE A 116 -19.72 -5.00 -4.01
N ILE A 117 -19.56 -6.21 -4.56
CA ILE A 117 -20.11 -7.43 -3.96
C ILE A 117 -19.04 -8.52 -3.97
N ARG A 118 -18.78 -9.15 -2.83
CA ARG A 118 -17.86 -10.28 -2.76
C ARG A 118 -18.38 -11.42 -3.60
N ALA A 119 -17.58 -11.88 -4.55
CA ALA A 119 -17.89 -13.07 -5.33
C ALA A 119 -17.26 -14.32 -4.72
N THR A 120 -15.98 -14.23 -4.38
CA THR A 120 -15.17 -15.38 -3.99
C THR A 120 -14.12 -15.01 -2.96
N ALA A 121 -13.57 -16.02 -2.29
CA ALA A 121 -12.46 -15.87 -1.37
C ALA A 121 -11.51 -17.06 -1.49
N GLY A 122 -10.22 -16.84 -1.72
CA GLY A 122 -9.30 -17.94 -1.94
C GLY A 122 -9.69 -18.84 -3.12
N SER A 123 -9.03 -19.99 -3.22
CA SER A 123 -9.15 -20.96 -4.32
C SER A 123 -10.50 -21.67 -4.38
N ASN A 124 -11.28 -21.67 -3.30
CA ASN A 124 -12.39 -22.61 -3.15
C ASN A 124 -13.69 -22.06 -2.54
N LYS A 125 -13.70 -20.83 -2.01
CA LYS A 125 -14.90 -20.27 -1.40
C LYS A 125 -15.62 -19.37 -2.39
N VAL A 126 -16.91 -19.63 -2.54
CA VAL A 126 -17.88 -18.75 -3.20
C VAL A 126 -18.72 -18.10 -2.11
N ASP A 127 -18.94 -16.79 -2.23
CA ASP A 127 -19.83 -16.08 -1.32
C ASP A 127 -21.28 -16.53 -1.56
N LYS A 128 -21.97 -16.98 -0.51
CA LYS A 128 -23.29 -17.60 -0.64
C LYS A 128 -24.37 -16.63 -1.11
N LYS A 129 -24.13 -15.32 -1.00
CA LYS A 129 -25.10 -14.28 -1.35
C LYS A 129 -24.78 -13.59 -2.68
N PHE A 130 -23.58 -13.77 -3.23
CA PHE A 130 -23.11 -13.08 -4.43
C PHE A 130 -24.16 -13.01 -5.55
N LYS A 131 -24.61 -14.14 -6.09
CA LYS A 131 -25.55 -14.16 -7.22
C LYS A 131 -26.86 -13.42 -6.92
N LYS A 132 -27.38 -13.56 -5.70
CA LYS A 132 -28.60 -12.88 -5.26
C LYS A 132 -28.35 -11.36 -5.18
N TYR A 133 -27.26 -10.94 -4.55
CA TYR A 133 -26.98 -9.52 -4.34
C TYR A 133 -26.62 -8.83 -5.65
N TRP A 134 -25.86 -9.50 -6.51
CA TRP A 134 -25.52 -9.06 -7.86
C TRP A 134 -26.77 -8.75 -8.68
N LEU A 135 -27.69 -9.70 -8.77
CA LEU A 135 -28.93 -9.52 -9.52
C LEU A 135 -29.78 -8.39 -8.92
N ARG A 136 -29.94 -8.36 -7.59
CA ARG A 136 -30.76 -7.34 -6.92
C ARG A 136 -30.19 -5.94 -7.05
N ALA A 137 -28.86 -5.78 -7.01
CA ALA A 137 -28.22 -4.49 -7.21
C ALA A 137 -28.42 -3.99 -8.65
N LYS A 138 -28.23 -4.87 -9.64
CA LYS A 138 -28.52 -4.54 -11.06
C LYS A 138 -29.99 -4.20 -11.31
N GLU A 139 -30.94 -4.96 -10.74
CA GLU A 139 -32.38 -4.67 -10.83
C GLU A 139 -32.74 -3.27 -10.28
N LYS A 140 -31.96 -2.76 -9.33
CA LYS A 140 -32.14 -1.43 -8.73
C LYS A 140 -31.42 -0.32 -9.48
N GLY A 141 -30.67 -0.64 -10.54
CA GLY A 141 -29.96 0.32 -11.38
C GLY A 141 -28.64 0.81 -10.78
N PHE A 142 -28.10 0.14 -9.77
CA PHE A 142 -26.76 0.46 -9.27
C PHE A 142 -25.69 0.00 -10.27
N VAL A 143 -24.61 0.76 -10.36
CA VAL A 143 -23.37 0.29 -10.99
C VAL A 143 -22.77 -0.78 -10.08
N VAL A 144 -22.40 -1.94 -10.59
CA VAL A 144 -21.95 -3.07 -9.76
C VAL A 144 -20.51 -3.47 -10.05
N GLY A 145 -19.80 -3.91 -9.02
CA GLY A 145 -18.46 -4.48 -9.14
C GLY A 145 -18.32 -5.74 -8.30
N ALA A 146 -17.51 -6.69 -8.76
CA ALA A 146 -17.31 -7.96 -8.06
C ALA A 146 -15.88 -8.04 -7.52
N TYR A 147 -15.73 -8.46 -6.25
CA TYR A 147 -14.41 -8.59 -5.64
C TYR A 147 -14.06 -10.01 -5.20
N HIS A 148 -12.76 -10.31 -5.23
CA HIS A 148 -12.14 -11.54 -4.76
C HIS A 148 -11.31 -11.28 -3.51
N TYR A 149 -11.68 -11.87 -2.38
CA TYR A 149 -10.86 -11.83 -1.17
C TYR A 149 -9.66 -12.77 -1.32
N TYR A 150 -8.49 -12.20 -1.54
CA TYR A 150 -7.26 -12.94 -1.77
C TYR A 150 -6.72 -13.56 -0.47
N ARG A 151 -6.34 -14.83 -0.55
CA ARG A 151 -5.70 -15.56 0.53
C ARG A 151 -4.20 -15.70 0.23
N PRO A 152 -3.33 -15.00 0.98
CA PRO A 152 -1.91 -14.90 0.67
C PRO A 152 -1.10 -16.19 0.66
N ASN A 153 -1.63 -17.33 1.07
CA ASN A 153 -0.90 -18.59 1.16
C ASN A 153 -1.54 -19.70 0.32
N GLU A 154 -2.41 -19.33 -0.62
CA GLU A 154 -3.05 -20.23 -1.58
C GLU A 154 -2.55 -19.93 -3.00
N ASN A 155 -2.80 -20.84 -3.95
CA ASN A 155 -2.39 -20.68 -5.34
C ASN A 155 -3.15 -19.52 -6.01
N SER A 156 -2.43 -18.52 -6.52
CA SER A 156 -2.99 -17.33 -7.16
C SER A 156 -3.75 -17.63 -8.44
N ILE A 157 -3.35 -18.65 -9.20
CA ILE A 157 -4.01 -19.03 -10.46
C ILE A 157 -5.36 -19.71 -10.18
N GLU A 158 -5.40 -20.61 -9.20
CA GLU A 158 -6.66 -21.25 -8.75
C GLU A 158 -7.63 -20.22 -8.15
N GLN A 159 -7.10 -19.24 -7.43
CA GLN A 159 -7.87 -18.09 -6.94
C GLN A 159 -8.51 -17.28 -8.08
N ALA A 160 -7.75 -16.98 -9.13
CA ALA A 160 -8.26 -16.30 -10.32
C ALA A 160 -9.32 -17.14 -11.04
N GLU A 161 -9.11 -18.46 -11.15
CA GLU A 161 -10.07 -19.38 -11.76
C GLU A 161 -11.37 -19.48 -10.97
N ASN A 162 -11.28 -19.48 -9.63
CA ASN A 162 -12.47 -19.44 -8.78
C ASN A 162 -13.27 -18.16 -9.04
N PHE A 163 -12.62 -16.99 -9.10
CA PHE A 163 -13.28 -15.72 -9.40
C PHE A 163 -13.93 -15.72 -10.80
N ILE A 164 -13.15 -16.04 -11.84
CA ILE A 164 -13.61 -16.08 -13.24
C ILE A 164 -14.81 -17.03 -13.41
N LYS A 165 -14.82 -18.17 -12.71
CA LYS A 165 -15.91 -19.12 -12.80
C LYS A 165 -17.25 -18.59 -12.25
N GLN A 166 -17.21 -17.65 -11.30
CA GLN A 166 -18.42 -17.14 -10.63
C GLN A 166 -18.93 -15.82 -11.19
N VAL A 167 -18.04 -15.03 -11.80
CA VAL A 167 -18.32 -13.65 -12.18
C VAL A 167 -18.44 -13.55 -13.69
N THR A 168 -19.48 -12.87 -14.15
CA THR A 168 -19.63 -12.46 -15.54
C THR A 168 -19.86 -10.96 -15.53
N LEU A 169 -18.93 -10.24 -16.14
CA LEU A 169 -18.98 -8.79 -16.25
C LEU A 169 -19.43 -8.40 -17.65
N ILE A 170 -20.20 -7.33 -17.72
CA ILE A 170 -20.68 -6.73 -18.97
C ILE A 170 -20.33 -5.24 -19.00
N GLU A 171 -20.53 -4.61 -20.16
CA GLU A 171 -20.42 -3.16 -20.31
C GLU A 171 -21.22 -2.45 -19.20
N GLY A 172 -20.60 -1.44 -18.59
CA GLY A 172 -21.17 -0.68 -17.47
C GLY A 172 -20.97 -1.30 -16.09
N ASP A 173 -20.39 -2.50 -15.95
CA ASP A 173 -19.90 -3.00 -14.66
C ASP A 173 -18.52 -2.41 -14.34
N PHE A 174 -18.15 -2.37 -13.05
CA PHE A 174 -16.77 -2.09 -12.65
C PHE A 174 -15.83 -3.23 -13.08
N PRO A 175 -14.53 -2.93 -13.30
CA PRO A 175 -13.50 -3.94 -13.45
C PRO A 175 -13.46 -4.90 -12.23
N PRO A 176 -12.93 -6.12 -12.42
CA PRO A 176 -12.69 -7.06 -11.33
C PRO A 176 -11.90 -6.42 -10.19
N VAL A 177 -12.22 -6.73 -8.94
CA VAL A 177 -11.44 -6.23 -7.79
C VAL A 177 -10.65 -7.37 -7.13
N LEU A 178 -9.35 -7.17 -6.93
CA LEU A 178 -8.50 -8.00 -6.09
C LEU A 178 -8.39 -7.38 -4.69
N ASP A 179 -8.99 -8.01 -3.70
CA ASP A 179 -8.92 -7.59 -2.31
C ASP A 179 -7.77 -8.31 -1.59
N ILE A 180 -6.74 -7.56 -1.18
CA ILE A 180 -5.55 -8.05 -0.47
C ILE A 180 -5.33 -7.29 0.84
N GLU A 181 -5.71 -7.90 1.96
CA GLU A 181 -5.59 -7.27 3.29
C GLU A 181 -4.53 -7.89 4.20
N LYS A 182 -4.04 -9.10 3.87
CA LYS A 182 -3.22 -9.90 4.79
C LYS A 182 -1.81 -10.12 4.29
N LEU A 183 -0.87 -10.14 5.23
CA LEU A 183 0.49 -10.60 4.99
C LEU A 183 0.51 -12.13 4.88
N PRO A 184 1.45 -12.68 4.08
CA PRO A 184 1.62 -14.12 3.97
C PRO A 184 2.20 -14.67 5.28
N LYS A 185 1.86 -15.92 5.58
CA LYS A 185 2.36 -16.65 6.76
C LYS A 185 3.44 -17.65 6.39
N THR A 186 3.34 -18.23 5.19
CA THR A 186 4.19 -19.35 4.74
C THR A 186 5.06 -19.01 3.53
N GLN A 187 4.96 -17.78 3.00
CA GLN A 187 5.80 -17.32 1.91
C GLN A 187 6.34 -15.91 2.14
N SER A 188 7.38 -15.54 1.40
CA SER A 188 7.94 -14.18 1.45
C SER A 188 7.05 -13.17 0.74
N ILE A 189 7.19 -11.89 1.09
CA ILE A 189 6.52 -10.77 0.41
C ILE A 189 6.84 -10.77 -1.09
N LYS A 190 8.09 -11.03 -1.47
CA LYS A 190 8.47 -11.12 -2.89
C LYS A 190 7.66 -12.18 -3.64
N ARG A 191 7.47 -13.37 -3.04
CA ARG A 191 6.64 -14.43 -3.66
C ARG A 191 5.16 -14.07 -3.68
N LEU A 192 4.68 -13.40 -2.64
CA LEU A 192 3.32 -12.86 -2.62
C LEU A 192 3.09 -11.90 -3.80
N LYS A 193 3.97 -10.91 -4.02
CA LYS A 193 3.85 -9.95 -5.13
C LYS A 193 3.84 -10.65 -6.50
N VAL A 194 4.68 -11.67 -6.69
CA VAL A 194 4.64 -12.52 -7.90
C VAL A 194 3.27 -13.21 -8.04
N GLY A 195 2.69 -13.70 -6.94
CA GLY A 195 1.36 -14.29 -6.93
C GLY A 195 0.25 -13.29 -7.26
N LEU A 196 0.28 -12.10 -6.67
CA LEU A 196 -0.67 -11.02 -6.97
C LEU A 196 -0.62 -10.65 -8.44
N LYS A 197 0.57 -10.42 -9.00
CA LYS A 197 0.75 -10.13 -10.43
C LYS A 197 0.18 -11.23 -11.33
N ARG A 198 0.41 -12.49 -11.00
CA ARG A 198 -0.17 -13.64 -11.75
C ARG A 198 -1.70 -13.69 -11.69
N TRP A 199 -2.29 -13.35 -10.54
CA TRP A 199 -3.74 -13.25 -10.43
C TRP A 199 -4.26 -12.12 -11.32
N LEU A 200 -3.66 -10.92 -11.20
CA LEU A 200 -4.06 -9.72 -11.94
C LEU A 200 -3.97 -9.94 -13.45
N GLU A 201 -2.83 -10.42 -13.95
CA GLU A 201 -2.61 -10.67 -15.38
C GLU A 201 -3.60 -11.70 -15.94
N LYS A 202 -3.92 -12.75 -15.17
CA LYS A 202 -4.87 -13.78 -15.62
C LYS A 202 -6.30 -13.27 -15.67
N VAL A 203 -6.69 -12.44 -14.70
CA VAL A 203 -8.02 -11.82 -14.66
C VAL A 203 -8.14 -10.74 -15.72
N GLU A 204 -7.13 -9.90 -15.90
CA GLU A 204 -7.04 -8.92 -16.98
C GLU A 204 -7.16 -9.59 -18.36
N ALA A 205 -6.42 -10.68 -18.60
CA ALA A 205 -6.50 -11.43 -19.84
C ALA A 205 -7.90 -12.02 -20.11
N HIS A 206 -8.67 -12.32 -19.06
CA HIS A 206 -10.03 -12.85 -19.20
C HIS A 206 -11.06 -11.76 -19.49
N TYR A 207 -11.01 -10.64 -18.77
CA TYR A 207 -12.02 -9.57 -18.86
C TYR A 207 -11.62 -8.44 -19.81
N GLY A 208 -10.38 -8.39 -20.30
CA GLY A 208 -9.87 -7.36 -21.20
C GLY A 208 -9.67 -5.99 -20.54
N VAL A 209 -9.75 -5.91 -19.22
CA VAL A 209 -9.61 -4.66 -18.44
C VAL A 209 -8.72 -4.89 -17.21
N LYS A 210 -7.96 -3.87 -16.83
CA LYS A 210 -7.13 -3.91 -15.61
C LYS A 210 -8.02 -4.04 -14.36
N PRO A 211 -7.81 -5.05 -13.50
CA PRO A 211 -8.49 -5.14 -12.22
C PRO A 211 -8.17 -3.96 -11.30
N ILE A 212 -9.08 -3.63 -10.39
CA ILE A 212 -8.85 -2.73 -9.27
C ILE A 212 -8.18 -3.51 -8.14
N ILE A 213 -7.21 -2.90 -7.45
CA ILE A 213 -6.60 -3.49 -6.25
C ILE A 213 -7.17 -2.81 -5.01
N TYR A 214 -7.80 -3.59 -4.14
CA TYR A 214 -8.25 -3.15 -2.83
C TYR A 214 -7.25 -3.52 -1.74
N SER A 215 -6.94 -2.56 -0.87
CA SER A 215 -6.16 -2.80 0.35
C SER A 215 -6.30 -1.66 1.36
N SER A 216 -5.80 -1.85 2.59
CA SER A 216 -5.60 -0.73 3.52
C SER A 216 -4.50 0.21 3.03
N GLU A 217 -4.58 1.50 3.35
CA GLU A 217 -3.54 2.49 3.01
C GLU A 217 -2.14 2.03 3.46
N SER A 218 -2.02 1.53 4.68
CA SER A 218 -0.72 1.10 5.21
C SER A 218 -0.10 -0.07 4.43
N TYR A 219 -0.92 -0.93 3.86
CA TYR A 219 -0.46 -2.06 3.05
C TYR A 219 -0.13 -1.61 1.63
N TYR A 220 -0.92 -0.67 1.08
CA TYR A 220 -0.65 -0.03 -0.19
C TYR A 220 0.74 0.64 -0.20
N GLU A 221 0.99 1.54 0.76
CA GLU A 221 2.24 2.29 0.86
C GLU A 221 3.46 1.39 1.09
N ASP A 222 3.33 0.33 1.90
CA ASP A 222 4.46 -0.55 2.20
C ASP A 222 4.78 -1.57 1.10
N PHE A 223 3.76 -2.04 0.36
CA PHE A 223 3.87 -3.26 -0.43
C PHE A 223 3.35 -3.17 -1.85
N LEU A 224 2.45 -2.25 -2.19
CA LEU A 224 1.77 -2.28 -3.49
C LEU A 224 2.13 -1.11 -4.40
N LYS A 225 2.25 0.11 -3.85
CA LYS A 225 2.42 1.35 -4.60
C LYS A 225 3.46 1.26 -5.73
N ASP A 226 4.68 0.88 -5.40
CA ASP A 226 5.79 0.85 -6.37
C ASP A 226 5.71 -0.28 -7.40
N ASP A 227 5.05 -1.41 -7.08
CA ASP A 227 5.04 -2.61 -7.94
C ASP A 227 3.79 -2.70 -8.83
N PHE A 228 2.74 -1.93 -8.50
CA PHE A 228 1.42 -2.01 -9.12
C PHE A 228 0.83 -0.63 -9.47
N GLU A 229 1.66 0.40 -9.64
CA GLU A 229 1.27 1.79 -10.00
C GLU A 229 0.35 1.88 -11.22
N ASP A 230 0.45 0.89 -12.11
CA ASP A 230 -0.30 0.76 -13.34
C ASP A 230 -1.76 0.30 -13.16
N TYR A 231 -2.17 -0.08 -11.94
CA TYR A 231 -3.52 -0.55 -11.63
C TYR A 231 -4.31 0.50 -10.85
N PRO A 232 -5.63 0.60 -11.04
CA PRO A 232 -6.48 1.44 -10.21
C PRO A 232 -6.55 0.91 -8.77
N PHE A 233 -6.53 1.82 -7.80
CA PHE A 233 -6.57 1.46 -6.38
C PHE A 233 -7.88 1.84 -5.69
N TRP A 234 -8.37 0.91 -4.88
CA TRP A 234 -9.44 1.13 -3.91
C TRP A 234 -8.83 1.03 -2.50
N ILE A 235 -8.66 2.16 -1.82
CA ILE A 235 -7.92 2.21 -0.56
C ILE A 235 -8.86 2.35 0.63
N ALA A 236 -8.69 1.48 1.62
CA ALA A 236 -9.34 1.63 2.92
C ALA A 236 -8.52 2.53 3.84
N ASN A 237 -9.14 3.63 4.27
CA ASN A 237 -8.59 4.52 5.26
C ASN A 237 -9.72 5.15 6.11
N TYR A 238 -9.81 4.74 7.37
CA TYR A 238 -10.90 5.16 8.26
C TYR A 238 -10.59 6.44 9.05
N THR A 239 -9.62 7.21 8.58
CA THR A 239 -9.12 8.41 9.25
C THR A 239 -9.82 9.63 8.67
N ALA A 240 -10.64 10.33 9.46
CA ALA A 240 -11.36 11.51 9.00
C ALA A 240 -10.51 12.79 8.78
N PHE A 241 -9.17 12.69 8.88
CA PHE A 241 -8.28 13.82 8.62
C PHE A 241 -8.06 14.09 7.12
N TYR A 242 -8.43 13.16 6.23
CA TYR A 242 -8.35 13.38 4.79
C TYR A 242 -9.46 14.32 4.35
N LYS A 243 -9.09 15.58 4.11
CA LYS A 243 -9.95 16.56 3.42
C LYS A 243 -10.00 16.34 1.91
N GLN A 244 -9.03 15.59 1.38
CA GLN A 244 -8.90 15.29 -0.04
C GLN A 244 -8.46 13.84 -0.19
N ILE A 245 -9.11 13.14 -1.12
CA ILE A 245 -8.71 11.80 -1.55
C ILE A 245 -7.43 11.94 -2.35
N ASP A 246 -6.44 11.10 -2.07
CA ASP A 246 -5.21 11.07 -2.85
C ASP A 246 -5.53 10.82 -4.33
N SER A 247 -4.86 11.55 -5.23
CA SER A 247 -5.06 11.41 -6.68
C SER A 247 -4.75 10.00 -7.20
N GLU A 248 -3.92 9.23 -6.49
CA GLU A 248 -3.61 7.84 -6.85
C GLU A 248 -4.76 6.88 -6.51
N TRP A 249 -5.71 7.29 -5.65
CA TRP A 249 -6.80 6.43 -5.23
C TRP A 249 -8.01 6.67 -6.13
N SER A 250 -8.44 5.62 -6.83
CA SER A 250 -9.65 5.64 -7.64
C SER A 250 -10.90 5.59 -6.76
N ILE A 251 -10.85 4.81 -5.67
CA ILE A 251 -11.94 4.64 -4.71
C ILE A 251 -11.37 4.70 -3.30
N TRP A 252 -12.10 5.30 -2.38
CA TRP A 252 -11.76 5.36 -0.96
C TRP A 252 -12.84 4.68 -0.14
N GLN A 253 -12.51 3.63 0.61
CA GLN A 253 -13.38 3.11 1.66
C GLN A 253 -13.20 3.96 2.92
N LEU A 254 -14.20 4.80 3.17
CA LEU A 254 -14.22 5.79 4.24
C LEU A 254 -14.41 5.15 5.61
N THR A 255 -15.28 4.15 5.72
CA THR A 255 -15.66 3.58 7.00
C THR A 255 -16.29 2.21 6.83
N GLU A 256 -16.10 1.35 7.82
CA GLU A 256 -16.77 0.05 7.96
C GLU A 256 -18.05 0.12 8.82
N ASN A 257 -18.38 1.32 9.34
CA ASN A 257 -19.42 1.55 10.34
C ASN A 257 -20.61 2.35 9.79
N GLY A 258 -20.80 2.34 8.47
CA GLY A 258 -21.92 2.98 7.81
C GLY A 258 -23.27 2.36 8.15
N LYS A 259 -24.33 3.14 8.01
CA LYS A 259 -25.70 2.68 8.20
C LYS A 259 -26.52 2.94 6.95
N ILE A 260 -27.15 1.88 6.45
CA ILE A 260 -27.95 1.92 5.23
C ILE A 260 -29.37 1.48 5.57
N PRO A 261 -30.40 2.30 5.29
CA PRO A 261 -31.78 1.88 5.42
C PRO A 261 -32.03 0.55 4.68
N GLY A 262 -32.56 -0.43 5.41
CA GLY A 262 -32.83 -1.76 4.88
C GLY A 262 -31.71 -2.80 5.08
N ILE A 263 -30.55 -2.41 5.61
CA ILE A 263 -29.49 -3.35 6.01
C ILE A 263 -29.33 -3.28 7.53
N LYS A 264 -29.42 -4.43 8.20
CA LYS A 264 -29.19 -4.51 9.64
C LYS A 264 -27.69 -4.64 9.90
N GLY A 265 -27.18 -3.81 10.80
CA GLY A 265 -25.76 -3.80 11.17
C GLY A 265 -25.01 -2.71 10.43
N THR A 266 -23.69 -2.81 10.45
CA THR A 266 -22.80 -1.86 9.78
C THR A 266 -22.52 -2.28 8.33
N VAL A 267 -22.26 -1.28 7.49
CA VAL A 267 -21.96 -1.44 6.07
C VAL A 267 -20.79 -0.55 5.71
N ASP A 268 -19.93 -1.07 4.86
CA ASP A 268 -18.76 -0.37 4.37
C ASP A 268 -19.19 0.72 3.37
N ILE A 269 -18.74 1.96 3.58
CA ILE A 269 -19.06 3.12 2.75
C ILE A 269 -17.84 3.50 1.93
N ASN A 270 -18.07 3.73 0.65
CA ASN A 270 -17.06 4.04 -0.35
C ASN A 270 -17.36 5.36 -1.05
N ILE A 271 -16.30 6.08 -1.41
CA ILE A 271 -16.35 7.29 -2.24
C ILE A 271 -15.52 7.01 -3.48
N TYR A 272 -16.13 7.06 -4.67
CA TYR A 272 -15.36 7.09 -5.91
C TYR A 272 -14.71 8.47 -6.06
N ASN A 273 -13.45 8.52 -6.46
CA ASN A 273 -12.69 9.76 -6.59
C ASN A 273 -13.06 10.52 -7.88
N GLY A 274 -14.33 10.82 -8.04
CA GLY A 274 -14.93 11.45 -9.20
C GLY A 274 -16.45 11.52 -9.05
N THR A 275 -17.12 11.88 -10.13
CA THR A 275 -18.59 12.03 -10.19
C THR A 275 -19.22 10.85 -10.92
N SER A 276 -20.56 10.79 -10.96
CA SER A 276 -21.29 9.76 -11.72
C SER A 276 -20.94 9.77 -13.21
N ILE A 277 -20.53 10.92 -13.73
CA ILE A 277 -20.13 11.07 -15.14
C ILE A 277 -18.74 10.48 -15.37
N THR A 278 -17.77 10.85 -14.55
CA THR A 278 -16.37 10.39 -14.70
C THR A 278 -16.21 8.94 -14.27
N MET A 279 -17.12 8.41 -13.45
CA MET A 279 -17.13 6.99 -13.07
C MET A 279 -17.16 6.07 -14.29
N LYS A 280 -17.84 6.48 -15.36
CA LYS A 280 -17.91 5.74 -16.63
C LYS A 280 -16.54 5.49 -17.26
N ASP A 281 -15.54 6.30 -16.94
CA ASP A 281 -14.17 6.11 -17.44
C ASP A 281 -13.49 4.89 -16.82
N LEU A 282 -13.92 4.49 -15.61
CA LEU A 282 -13.42 3.31 -14.92
C LEU A 282 -14.22 2.05 -15.28
N LEU A 283 -15.42 2.16 -15.85
CA LEU A 283 -16.29 1.02 -16.15
C LEU A 283 -15.84 0.27 -17.40
N ILE A 284 -16.25 -0.99 -17.50
CA ILE A 284 -16.05 -1.81 -18.68
C ILE A 284 -16.82 -1.18 -19.86
N LYS A 285 -16.14 -1.11 -21.01
CA LYS A 285 -16.61 -0.53 -22.27
C LYS A 285 -16.96 -1.61 -23.29
#